data_AF-A0A8C6RUS6-F1
#
_entry.id   AF-A0A8C6RUS6-F1
#
_cell.length_a   1.000
_cell.length_b   1.000
_cell.length_c   1.000
_cell.angle_alpha   90.00
_cell.angle_beta   90.00
_cell.angle_gamma   90.00
#
_symmetry.space_group_name_H-M   'P 1'
#
loop_
_entity.id
_entity.type
_entity.pdbx_description
1 polymer ?
#
loop_
_entity_poly.entity_id
_entity_poly.type
_entity_poly.pdbx_seq_one_letter_code
_entity_poly.pdbx_strand_id
1 'polypeptide(L)'
;MKRNSTLLLVAFTLLCICGLATGEDDNEFFMEFLQTLLVGTTEELYEGPLGKYNVNDGAKAALNELKSCIDGLKPVYKEELVKLLVQVLDGQEDT
;
A
#
# COMPACT_ATOMS: atom_id res chain seq x y z
N MET A 1 -8.59 21.84 3.15
CA MET A 1 -7.18 21.55 2.85
C MET A 1 -7.09 21.01 1.43
N LYS A 2 -6.22 21.57 0.57
CA LYS A 2 -6.02 21.11 -0.81
C LYS A 2 -5.19 19.82 -0.71
N ARG A 3 -5.81 18.67 -0.97
CA ARG A 3 -5.20 17.37 -0.69
C ARG A 3 -4.03 17.12 -1.64
N ASN A 4 -2.86 16.86 -1.05
CA ASN A 4 -1.58 16.69 -1.72
C ASN A 4 -1.50 15.40 -2.55
N SER A 5 -2.31 15.28 -3.61
CA SER A 5 -2.31 14.11 -4.51
C SER A 5 -0.91 13.76 -5.03
N THR A 6 -0.05 14.77 -5.24
CA THR A 6 1.35 14.56 -5.64
C THR A 6 2.17 13.86 -4.57
N LEU A 7 1.98 14.17 -3.28
CA LEU A 7 2.70 13.51 -2.18
C LEU A 7 2.25 12.05 -2.01
N LEU A 8 0.96 11.80 -2.18
CA LEU A 8 0.39 10.46 -2.14
C LEU A 8 0.98 9.57 -3.24
N LEU A 9 1.08 10.12 -4.45
CA LEU A 9 1.61 9.40 -5.61
C LEU A 9 3.11 9.12 -5.46
N VAL A 10 3.88 10.10 -4.95
CA VAL A 10 5.32 9.95 -4.66
C VAL A 10 5.54 8.91 -3.56
N ALA A 11 4.77 8.93 -2.48
CA ALA A 11 4.86 7.93 -1.41
C ALA A 11 4.54 6.53 -1.95
N PHE A 12 3.51 6.41 -2.79
CA PHE A 12 3.13 5.14 -3.40
C PHE A 12 4.21 4.62 -4.36
N THR A 13 4.80 5.46 -5.21
CA THR A 13 5.90 5.06 -6.10
C THR A 13 7.15 4.66 -5.31
N LEU A 14 7.48 5.38 -4.23
CA LEU A 14 8.62 5.05 -3.40
C LEU A 14 8.43 3.71 -2.69
N LEU A 15 7.23 3.44 -2.18
CA LEU A 15 6.87 2.15 -1.59
C LEU A 15 7.06 1.02 -2.62
N CYS A 16 6.54 1.17 -3.84
CA CYS A 16 6.67 0.16 -4.89
C CYS A 16 8.14 -0.12 -5.27
N ILE A 17 8.98 0.91 -5.37
CA ILE A 17 10.39 0.76 -5.74
C ILE A 17 11.20 0.10 -4.60
N CYS A 18 10.90 0.43 -3.34
CA CYS A 18 11.61 -0.12 -2.19
C CYS A 18 11.22 -1.57 -1.87
N GLY A 19 9.96 -1.96 -2.06
CA GLY A 19 9.49 -3.34 -1.83
C GLY A 19 10.01 -4.35 -2.86
N LEU A 20 10.22 -3.93 -4.11
CA LEU A 20 10.74 -4.77 -5.20
C LEU A 20 12.25 -5.08 -5.08
N ALA A 21 12.99 -4.37 -4.22
CA ALA A 21 14.44 -4.53 -4.07
C ALA A 21 14.83 -5.58 -3.01
N THR A 22 13.85 -6.13 -2.30
CA THR A 22 14.01 -7.12 -1.23
C THR A 22 13.54 -8.50 -1.74
N GLY A 23 13.93 -9.60 -1.10
CA GLY A 23 13.87 -10.96 -1.67
C GLY A 23 12.45 -11.47 -1.99
N GLU A 24 12.33 -12.69 -2.51
CA GLU A 24 11.07 -13.27 -2.99
C GLU A 24 9.94 -13.30 -1.92
N ASP A 25 10.27 -13.60 -0.66
CA ASP A 25 9.35 -13.50 0.50
C ASP A 25 8.91 -12.05 0.81
N ASP A 26 9.75 -11.06 0.49
CA ASP A 26 9.45 -9.65 0.73
C ASP A 26 8.49 -9.10 -0.32
N ASN A 27 8.43 -9.69 -1.52
CA ASN A 27 7.46 -9.35 -2.56
C ASN A 27 6.03 -9.78 -2.16
N GLU A 28 5.83 -11.01 -1.68
CA GLU A 28 4.49 -11.48 -1.25
C GLU A 28 3.96 -10.62 -0.10
N PHE A 29 4.79 -10.37 0.93
CA PHE A 29 4.45 -9.46 2.02
C PHE A 29 4.10 -8.05 1.51
N PHE A 30 4.92 -7.50 0.62
CA PHE A 30 4.72 -6.14 0.14
C PHE A 30 3.43 -6.01 -0.68
N MET A 31 3.09 -7.04 -1.46
CA MET A 31 1.85 -7.12 -2.22
C MET A 31 0.63 -7.23 -1.31
N GLU A 32 0.67 -8.11 -0.29
CA GLU A 32 -0.39 -8.23 0.72
C GLU A 32 -0.59 -6.90 1.48
N PHE A 33 0.51 -6.22 1.83
CA PHE A 33 0.49 -4.88 2.42
C PHE A 33 -0.18 -3.85 1.51
N LEU A 34 0.21 -3.76 0.24
CA LEU A 34 -0.38 -2.80 -0.70
C LEU A 34 -1.86 -3.10 -0.96
N GLN A 35 -2.24 -4.37 -1.10
CA GLN A 35 -3.61 -4.77 -1.30
C GLN A 35 -4.46 -4.35 -0.10
N THR A 36 -4.04 -4.71 1.12
CA THR A 36 -4.75 -4.36 2.35
C THR A 36 -4.81 -2.83 2.55
N LEU A 37 -3.76 -2.10 2.17
CA LEU A 37 -3.72 -0.64 2.22
C LEU A 37 -4.74 0.00 1.26
N LEU A 38 -4.90 -0.56 0.06
CA LEU A 38 -5.85 -0.06 -0.93
C LEU A 38 -7.29 -0.43 -0.52
N VAL A 39 -7.61 -1.70 -0.30
CA VAL A 39 -9.01 -2.15 -0.17
C VAL A 39 -9.47 -2.42 1.27
N GLY A 40 -8.55 -2.66 2.21
CA GLY A 40 -8.85 -2.97 3.61
C GLY A 40 -8.91 -1.76 4.53
N THR A 41 -8.77 -2.02 5.83
CA THR A 41 -8.77 -1.08 6.96
C THR A 41 -7.37 -1.00 7.58
N THR A 42 -7.14 0.00 8.45
CA THR A 42 -5.88 0.07 9.17
C THR A 42 -5.75 -1.07 10.18
N GLU A 43 -6.85 -1.52 10.78
CA GLU A 43 -6.89 -2.67 11.67
C GLU A 43 -6.46 -3.94 10.95
N GLU A 44 -6.98 -4.21 9.74
CA GLU A 44 -6.58 -5.36 8.92
C GLU A 44 -5.09 -5.30 8.53
N LEU A 45 -4.53 -4.10 8.32
CA LEU A 45 -3.09 -3.95 8.12
C LEU A 45 -2.28 -4.41 9.34
N TYR A 46 -2.74 -4.10 10.56
CA TYR A 46 -2.06 -4.49 11.80
C TYR A 46 -2.29 -5.95 12.20
N GLU A 47 -3.46 -6.52 11.88
CA GLU A 47 -3.76 -7.93 12.16
C GLU A 47 -3.17 -8.87 11.11
N GLY A 48 -3.03 -8.41 9.87
CA GLY A 48 -2.46 -9.15 8.75
C GLY A 48 -0.97 -8.83 8.53
N PRO A 49 -0.60 -8.12 7.43
CA PRO A 49 0.78 -8.03 6.98
C PRO A 49 1.72 -7.42 8.04
N LEU A 50 1.25 -6.43 8.82
CA LEU A 50 2.06 -5.81 9.86
C LEU A 50 2.06 -6.55 11.20
N GLY A 51 1.28 -7.63 11.36
CA GLY A 51 1.05 -8.29 12.65
C GLY A 51 2.30 -8.88 13.30
N LYS A 52 3.32 -9.23 12.51
CA LYS A 52 4.62 -9.70 13.01
C LYS A 52 5.56 -8.58 13.47
N TYR A 53 5.21 -7.31 13.24
CA TYR A 53 6.06 -6.16 13.52
C TYR A 53 5.59 -5.36 14.73
N ASN A 54 6.54 -4.91 15.56
CA ASN A 54 6.26 -3.93 16.61
C ASN A 54 6.25 -2.51 16.02
N VAL A 55 5.12 -2.12 15.42
CA VAL A 55 4.93 -0.79 14.82
C VAL A 55 4.77 0.26 15.92
N ASN A 56 5.67 1.24 15.95
CA ASN A 56 5.62 2.33 16.93
C ASN A 56 4.47 3.31 16.65
N ASP A 57 4.09 4.11 17.66
CA ASP A 57 2.94 5.02 17.58
C ASP A 57 3.07 6.08 16.49
N GLY A 58 4.28 6.57 16.22
CA GLY A 58 4.54 7.54 15.16
C GLY A 58 4.25 6.94 13.77
N ALA A 59 4.69 5.70 13.55
CA ALA A 59 4.40 4.98 12.31
C ALA A 59 2.90 4.67 12.17
N LYS A 60 2.22 4.31 13.26
CA LYS A 60 0.75 4.10 13.26
C LYS A 60 -0.01 5.37 12.87
N ALA A 61 0.38 6.51 13.44
CA ALA A 61 -0.22 7.80 13.12
C ALA A 61 -0.01 8.16 11.64
N ALA A 62 1.20 7.96 11.11
CA ALA A 62 1.50 8.21 9.71
C ALA A 62 0.69 7.29 8.77
N LEU A 63 0.53 6.01 9.12
CA LEU A 63 -0.24 5.05 8.34
C LEU A 63 -1.73 5.41 8.30
N ASN A 64 -2.30 5.86 9.42
CA ASN A 64 -3.68 6.35 9.46
C ASN A 64 -3.91 7.55 8.55
N GLU A 65 -2.99 8.52 8.53
CA GLU A 65 -3.09 9.69 7.65
C GLU A 65 -2.99 9.29 6.16
N LEU A 66 -2.07 8.37 5.84
CA LEU A 66 -1.96 7.80 4.49
C LEU A 66 -3.26 7.11 4.09
N LYS A 67 -3.83 6.28 4.97
CA LYS A 67 -5.07 5.56 4.71
C LYS A 67 -6.25 6.50 4.49
N SER A 68 -6.37 7.56 5.30
CA SER A 68 -7.37 8.62 5.10
C SER A 68 -7.23 9.29 3.73
N CYS A 69 -5.99 9.52 3.29
CA CYS A 69 -5.72 10.05 1.95
C CYS A 69 -6.11 9.05 0.86
N ILE A 70 -5.97 7.74 1.05
CA ILE A 70 -6.41 6.74 0.08
C ILE A 70 -7.95 6.66 0.07
N ASP A 71 -8.59 6.64 1.22
CA ASP A 71 -10.04 6.49 1.34
C ASP A 71 -10.81 7.71 0.82
N GLY A 72 -10.23 8.91 0.86
CA GLY A 72 -10.82 10.08 0.22
C GLY A 72 -10.62 10.16 -1.31
N LEU A 73 -9.95 9.18 -1.95
CA LEU A 73 -9.90 9.11 -3.41
C LEU A 73 -11.30 8.90 -3.98
N LYS A 74 -11.55 9.44 -5.18
CA LYS A 74 -12.77 9.06 -5.92
C LYS A 74 -12.74 7.54 -6.18
N PRO A 75 -13.87 6.83 -6.10
CA PRO A 75 -13.94 5.39 -6.31
C PRO A 75 -13.22 4.93 -7.59
N VAL A 76 -13.40 5.66 -8.70
CA VAL A 76 -12.73 5.37 -9.98
C VAL A 76 -11.21 5.34 -9.89
N TYR A 77 -10.58 6.23 -9.12
CA TYR A 77 -9.12 6.21 -8.97
C TYR A 77 -8.64 5.07 -8.08
N LYS A 78 -9.45 4.70 -7.09
CA LYS A 78 -9.17 3.54 -6.23
C LYS A 78 -9.24 2.25 -7.04
N GLU A 79 -10.23 2.10 -7.92
CA GLU A 79 -10.36 0.98 -8.84
C GLU A 79 -9.16 0.89 -9.81
N GLU A 80 -8.72 1.99 -10.40
CA GLU A 80 -7.55 2.00 -11.29
C GLU A 80 -6.25 1.63 -10.57
N LEU A 81 -6.08 2.02 -9.30
CA LEU A 81 -4.93 1.60 -8.48
C LEU A 81 -4.96 0.09 -8.18
N VAL A 82 -6.14 -0.48 -7.95
CA VAL A 82 -6.29 -1.94 -7.77
C VAL A 82 -5.96 -2.68 -9.07
N LYS A 83 -6.44 -2.21 -10.22
CA LYS A 83 -6.10 -2.80 -11.53
C LYS A 83 -4.60 -2.76 -11.80
N LEU A 84 -3.96 -1.64 -11.47
CA LEU A 84 -2.51 -1.52 -11.59
C LEU A 84 -1.79 -2.55 -10.72
N LEU A 85 -2.24 -2.74 -9.47
CA LEU A 85 -1.66 -3.75 -8.57
C LEU A 85 -1.79 -5.17 -9.14
N VAL A 86 -2.97 -5.52 -9.67
CA VAL A 86 -3.20 -6.81 -10.35
C VAL A 86 -2.27 -6.98 -11.56
N GLN A 87 -2.06 -5.95 -12.37
CA GLN A 87 -1.13 -6.03 -13.50
C GLN A 87 0.32 -6.27 -13.07
N VAL A 88 0.74 -5.70 -11.94
CA VAL A 88 2.10 -5.93 -11.40
C VAL A 88 2.24 -7.36 -10.87
N LEU A 89 1.17 -7.93 -10.29
CA LEU A 89 1.11 -9.32 -9.85
C LEU A 89 1.12 -10.31 -11.02
N ASP A 90 0.21 -10.15 -11.97
CA ASP A 90 0.08 -11.04 -13.13
C ASP A 90 1.33 -10.99 -14.04
N GLY A 91 2.02 -9.86 -14.08
CA GLY A 91 3.27 -9.68 -14.82
C GLY A 91 4.50 -10.37 -14.20
N GLN A 92 4.39 -10.94 -12.99
CA GLN A 92 5.45 -11.75 -12.38
C GLN A 92 5.42 -13.23 -12.80
N GLU A 93 4.38 -13.73 -13.48
CA GLU A 93 4.30 -15.14 -13.89
C GLU A 93 5.14 -15.52 -15.14
N ASP A 94 5.85 -14.57 -15.76
CA ASP A 94 6.71 -14.81 -16.92
C ASP A 94 8.16 -14.32 -16.67
N THR A 95 8.97 -15.04 -15.88
CA THR A 95 10.44 -15.10 -16.06
C THR A 95 11.09 -16.28 -15.35
#